data_AF-A0A0K3AR62-F1
#
_entry.id   AF-A0A0K3AR62-F1
#
_cell.length_a   1.000
_cell.length_b   1.000
_cell.length_c   1.000
_cell.angle_alpha   90.00
_cell.angle_beta   90.00
_cell.angle_gamma   90.00
#
_symmetry.space_group_name_H-M   'P 1'
#
loop_
_entity.id
_entity.type
_entity.pdbx_description
1 polymer ?
#
loop_
_entity_poly.entity_id
_entity_poly.type
_entity_poly.pdbx_seq_one_letter_code
_entity_poly.pdbx_strand_id
1 'polypeptide(L)'
;MDYLPVLGEYQSYSGYTDNLAYAKELDHIVNFRVSKLKAAVVDITRDLYDARNYDLHSFSQEVNVRFNDFVNKMFANYSIITSMGYHFEIILFEYKRGTMKLTKKYIPQGEVYFNDAATRAMVYFTVKRLDKLFTEIMDLVESLNNEWEKLKVYVTRGVSEMDHQSTTVNKTIPV
;
A
#
# COMPACT_ATOMS: atom_id res chain seq x y z
N MET A 1 -2.94 18.12 -7.21
CA MET A 1 -1.66 17.42 -7.00
C MET A 1 -1.29 17.65 -5.55
N ASP A 2 -1.50 16.67 -4.69
CA ASP A 2 -1.03 16.75 -3.31
C ASP A 2 0.49 16.63 -3.34
N TYR A 3 1.18 17.65 -2.83
CA TYR A 3 2.63 17.62 -2.69
C TYR A 3 3.02 16.42 -1.82
N LEU A 4 3.73 15.45 -2.40
CA LEU A 4 4.33 14.36 -1.65
C LEU A 4 5.42 14.95 -0.76
N PRO A 5 5.37 14.77 0.58
CA PRO A 5 6.49 15.13 1.43
C PRO A 5 7.70 14.28 1.01
N VAL A 6 8.73 14.93 0.46
CA VAL A 6 9.95 14.26 0.01
C VAL A 6 10.99 14.33 1.12
N LEU A 7 11.51 13.18 1.53
CA LEU A 7 12.63 13.09 2.48
C LEU A 7 13.95 13.71 1.96
N GLY A 8 13.95 14.17 0.70
CA GLY A 8 15.09 14.77 0.02
C GLY A 8 15.45 16.17 0.50
N GLU A 9 14.51 16.90 1.12
CA GLU A 9 14.79 18.19 1.77
C GLU A 9 15.46 18.04 3.15
N TYR A 10 15.45 16.83 3.73
CA TYR A 10 15.93 16.52 5.08
C TYR A 10 17.33 15.89 5.05
N GLN A 11 18.26 16.50 4.29
CA GLN A 11 19.59 15.93 4.04
C GLN A 11 20.48 15.81 5.29
N SER A 12 20.10 16.43 6.41
CA SER A 12 20.93 16.36 7.61
C SER A 12 20.12 16.47 8.91
N TYR A 13 20.10 15.38 9.68
CA TYR A 13 19.67 15.38 11.09
C TYR A 13 20.58 16.25 11.98
N SER A 14 21.75 16.70 11.48
CA SER A 14 22.68 17.58 12.20
C SER A 14 22.36 19.07 12.03
N GLY A 15 21.48 19.45 11.10
CA GLY A 15 21.06 20.85 10.89
C GLY A 15 20.04 21.37 11.91
N TYR A 16 19.42 20.48 12.69
CA TYR A 16 18.38 20.85 13.65
C TYR A 16 18.96 21.17 15.03
N THR A 17 18.52 22.28 15.61
CA THR A 17 18.79 22.65 17.01
C THR A 17 17.59 22.38 17.90
N ASP A 18 16.37 22.54 17.40
CA ASP A 18 15.11 22.25 18.10
C ASP A 18 14.61 20.83 17.79
N ASN A 19 14.63 19.99 18.83
CA ASN A 19 14.15 18.61 18.80
C ASN A 19 12.63 18.50 18.58
N LEU A 20 11.85 19.48 19.04
CA LEU A 20 10.39 19.47 18.90
C LEU A 20 9.96 19.80 17.48
N ALA A 21 10.54 20.85 16.88
CA ALA A 21 10.31 21.19 15.48
C ALA A 21 10.68 20.02 14.56
N TYR A 22 11.87 19.44 14.76
CA TYR A 22 12.32 18.26 14.02
C TYR A 22 11.34 17.08 14.10
N ALA A 23 10.87 16.74 15.31
CA ALA A 23 9.92 15.65 15.49
C ALA A 23 8.58 15.91 14.78
N LYS A 24 8.07 17.15 14.80
CA LYS A 24 6.82 17.53 14.11
C LYS A 24 6.92 17.39 12.59
N GLU A 25 8.05 17.77 12.01
CA GLU A 25 8.26 17.64 10.56
C GLU A 25 8.26 16.16 10.14
N LEU A 26 8.98 15.31 10.89
CA LEU A 26 8.97 13.88 10.64
C LEU A 26 7.60 13.24 10.88
N ASP A 27 6.84 13.71 11.87
CA ASP A 27 5.47 13.25 12.12
C ASP A 27 4.58 13.49 10.90
N HIS A 28 4.74 14.61 10.19
CA HIS A 28 3.98 14.88 8.98
C HIS A 28 4.23 13.81 7.89
N ILE A 29 5.51 13.48 7.66
CA ILE A 29 5.90 12.46 6.68
C ILE A 29 5.34 11.10 7.11
N VAL A 30 5.61 10.68 8.34
CA VAL A 30 5.20 9.36 8.84
C VAL A 30 3.69 9.20 8.82
N ASN A 31 2.93 10.20 9.29
CA ASN A 31 1.47 10.14 9.30
C ASN A 31 0.88 10.07 7.88
N PHE A 32 1.46 10.79 6.92
CA PHE A 32 1.07 10.68 5.52
C PHE A 32 1.27 9.25 5.00
N ARG A 33 2.45 8.64 5.25
CA ARG A 33 2.75 7.26 4.83
C ARG A 33 1.81 6.25 5.48
N VAL A 34 1.55 6.37 6.78
CA VAL A 34 0.60 5.53 7.52
C VAL A 34 -0.80 5.61 6.90
N SER A 35 -1.28 6.83 6.61
CA SER A 35 -2.60 7.03 6.02
C SER A 35 -2.72 6.40 4.64
N LYS A 36 -1.71 6.58 3.78
CA LYS A 36 -1.68 5.99 2.43
C LYS A 36 -1.62 4.46 2.47
N LEU A 37 -0.79 3.89 3.35
CA LEU A 37 -0.70 2.45 3.50
C LEU A 37 -2.04 1.84 3.96
N LYS A 38 -2.71 2.46 4.93
CA LYS A 38 -4.03 2.02 5.39
C LYS A 38 -5.07 2.04 4.26
N ALA A 39 -5.09 3.10 3.45
CA ALA A 39 -5.99 3.18 2.30
C ALA A 39 -5.70 2.05 1.29
N ALA A 40 -4.43 1.82 0.95
CA ALA A 40 -4.03 0.76 0.02
C ALA A 40 -4.46 -0.65 0.49
N VAL A 41 -4.32 -0.95 1.78
CA VAL A 41 -4.75 -2.25 2.35
C VAL A 41 -6.27 -2.41 2.26
N VAL A 42 -7.04 -1.36 2.52
CA VAL A 42 -8.51 -1.37 2.38
C VAL A 42 -8.91 -1.60 0.92
N ASP A 43 -8.27 -0.92 -0.02
CA ASP A 43 -8.56 -1.06 -1.45
C ASP A 43 -8.29 -2.48 -1.95
N ILE A 44 -7.14 -3.08 -1.62
CA ILE A 44 -6.84 -4.47 -2.02
C ILE A 44 -7.82 -5.45 -1.37
N THR A 45 -8.19 -5.22 -0.11
CA THR A 45 -9.17 -6.08 0.57
C THR A 45 -10.50 -6.05 -0.15
N ARG A 46 -10.98 -4.86 -0.55
CA ARG A 46 -12.20 -4.70 -1.35
C ARG A 46 -12.08 -5.43 -2.68
N ASP A 47 -10.98 -5.24 -3.41
CA ASP A 47 -10.78 -5.85 -4.73
C ASP A 47 -10.74 -7.39 -4.66
N LEU A 48 -10.19 -7.97 -3.58
CA LEU A 48 -10.27 -9.41 -3.31
C LEU A 48 -11.71 -9.89 -3.06
N TYR A 49 -12.52 -9.12 -2.33
CA TYR A 49 -13.94 -9.43 -2.13
C TYR A 49 -14.71 -9.38 -3.45
N ASP A 50 -14.45 -8.38 -4.29
CA ASP A 50 -15.07 -8.25 -5.61
C ASP A 50 -14.67 -9.41 -6.52
N ALA A 51 -13.38 -9.77 -6.53
CA ALA A 51 -12.87 -10.90 -7.30
C ALA A 51 -13.49 -12.25 -6.88
N ARG A 52 -13.76 -12.45 -5.59
CA ARG A 52 -14.46 -13.63 -5.08
C ARG A 52 -15.90 -13.74 -5.59
N ASN A 53 -16.56 -12.61 -5.83
CA ASN A 53 -17.96 -12.57 -6.24
C ASN A 53 -18.14 -12.59 -7.77
N TYR A 54 -17.05 -12.73 -8.53
CA TYR A 54 -17.09 -12.73 -9.98
C TYR A 54 -17.68 -14.03 -10.53
N ASP A 55 -18.75 -13.96 -11.33
CA ASP A 55 -19.37 -15.15 -11.94
C ASP A 55 -18.57 -15.63 -13.15
N LEU A 56 -17.80 -16.70 -12.95
CA LEU A 56 -16.97 -17.32 -13.99
C LEU A 56 -17.74 -18.28 -14.90
N HIS A 57 -18.95 -18.70 -14.55
CA HIS A 57 -19.68 -19.70 -15.34
C HIS A 57 -20.16 -19.15 -16.69
N SER A 58 -20.23 -17.83 -16.82
CA SER A 58 -20.68 -17.12 -18.02
C SER A 58 -19.57 -16.92 -19.08
N PHE A 59 -18.34 -17.39 -18.84
CA PHE A 59 -17.16 -17.11 -19.69
C PHE A 59 -16.48 -18.35 -20.27
N SER A 60 -15.63 -18.15 -21.29
CA SER A 60 -14.84 -19.23 -21.88
C SER A 60 -13.82 -19.80 -20.88
N GLN A 61 -13.44 -21.07 -21.06
CA GLN A 61 -12.50 -21.75 -20.17
C GLN A 61 -11.15 -21.03 -20.05
N GLU A 62 -10.65 -20.42 -21.12
CA GLU A 62 -9.40 -19.65 -21.10
C GLU A 62 -9.51 -18.40 -20.22
N VAL A 63 -10.63 -17.68 -20.28
CA VAL A 63 -10.90 -16.51 -19.43
C VAL A 63 -10.93 -16.94 -17.96
N ASN A 64 -11.60 -18.06 -17.67
CA ASN A 64 -11.69 -18.59 -16.31
C ASN A 64 -10.34 -19.00 -15.73
N VAL A 65 -9.47 -19.63 -16.54
CA VAL A 65 -8.10 -19.98 -16.10
C VAL A 65 -7.28 -18.73 -15.82
N ARG A 66 -7.29 -17.73 -16.70
CA ARG A 66 -6.56 -16.46 -16.50
C ARG A 66 -7.05 -15.71 -15.26
N PHE A 67 -8.37 -15.68 -15.05
CA PHE A 67 -8.96 -15.02 -13.88
C PHE A 67 -8.56 -15.73 -12.58
N ASN A 68 -8.65 -17.06 -12.54
CA ASN A 68 -8.23 -17.84 -11.37
C ASN A 68 -6.74 -17.67 -11.05
N ASP A 69 -5.86 -17.66 -12.06
CA ASP A 69 -4.43 -17.38 -11.86
C ASP A 69 -4.21 -15.99 -11.26
N PHE A 70 -4.91 -14.98 -11.76
CA PHE A 70 -4.83 -13.63 -11.24
C PHE A 70 -5.34 -13.52 -9.79
N VAL A 71 -6.47 -14.13 -9.46
CA VAL A 71 -7.00 -14.16 -8.09
C VAL A 71 -6.00 -14.80 -7.12
N ASN A 72 -5.38 -15.91 -7.51
CA ASN A 72 -4.35 -16.56 -6.70
C ASN A 72 -3.14 -15.65 -6.48
N LYS A 73 -2.68 -14.93 -7.53
CA LYS A 73 -1.61 -13.92 -7.40
C LYS A 73 -2.01 -12.76 -6.49
N MET A 74 -3.25 -12.30 -6.56
CA MET A 74 -3.76 -11.24 -5.69
C MET A 74 -3.75 -11.69 -4.22
N PHE A 75 -4.21 -12.91 -3.92
CA PHE A 75 -4.15 -13.48 -2.57
C PHE A 75 -2.72 -13.64 -2.04
N ALA A 76 -1.80 -14.11 -2.89
CA ALA A 76 -0.39 -14.26 -2.52
C ALA A 76 0.25 -12.90 -2.20
N ASN A 77 0.06 -11.90 -3.07
CA ASN A 77 0.60 -10.56 -2.85
C ASN A 77 -0.09 -9.84 -1.67
N TYR A 78 -1.39 -10.03 -1.45
CA TYR A 78 -2.06 -9.51 -0.26
C TYR A 78 -1.44 -10.05 1.03
N SER A 79 -1.06 -11.33 1.06
CA SER A 79 -0.37 -11.95 2.20
C SER A 79 1.01 -11.32 2.42
N ILE A 80 1.75 -11.07 1.34
CA ILE A 80 3.06 -10.38 1.37
C ILE A 80 2.90 -8.95 1.88
N ILE A 81 1.98 -8.17 1.30
CA ILE A 81 1.68 -6.78 1.69
C ILE A 81 1.25 -6.72 3.15
N THR A 82 0.43 -7.66 3.62
CA THR A 82 0.03 -7.75 5.03
C THR A 82 1.24 -7.99 5.94
N SER A 83 2.14 -8.92 5.57
CA SER A 83 3.39 -9.18 6.31
C SER A 83 4.31 -7.94 6.35
N MET A 84 4.49 -7.28 5.21
CA MET A 84 5.26 -6.03 5.11
C MET A 84 4.60 -4.91 5.93
N GLY A 85 3.27 -4.83 5.96
CA GLY A 85 2.50 -3.91 6.79
C GLY A 85 2.73 -4.14 8.28
N TYR A 86 2.81 -5.40 8.73
CA TYR A 86 3.22 -5.70 10.12
C TYR A 86 4.64 -5.23 10.40
N HIS A 87 5.57 -5.42 9.47
CA HIS A 87 6.93 -4.89 9.61
C HIS A 87 6.95 -3.36 9.69
N PHE A 88 6.11 -2.69 8.90
CA PHE A 88 5.95 -1.24 8.92
C PHE A 88 5.47 -0.74 10.29
N GLU A 89 4.50 -1.42 10.92
CA GLU A 89 4.02 -1.10 12.26
C GLU A 89 5.10 -1.27 13.35
N ILE A 90 5.97 -2.28 13.23
CA ILE A 90 7.11 -2.45 14.15
C ILE A 90 8.07 -1.26 14.05
N ILE A 91 8.43 -0.85 12.83
CA ILE A 91 9.33 0.30 12.63
C ILE A 91 8.64 1.60 13.08
N LEU A 92 7.32 1.72 12.89
CA LEU A 92 6.53 2.85 13.38
C LEU A 92 6.56 2.94 14.91
N PHE A 93 6.53 1.80 15.60
CA PHE A 93 6.68 1.74 17.04
C PHE A 93 8.08 2.21 17.50
N GLU A 94 9.14 1.78 16.81
CA GLU A 94 10.51 2.29 17.04
C GLU A 94 10.57 3.81 16.86
N TYR A 95 9.95 4.33 15.80
CA TYR A 95 9.88 5.76 15.51
C TYR A 95 9.21 6.53 16.65
N LYS A 96 8.00 6.09 17.07
CA LYS A 96 7.25 6.72 18.17
C LYS A 96 8.04 6.73 19.47
N ARG A 97 8.75 5.64 19.79
CA ARG A 97 9.62 5.60 20.99
C ARG A 97 10.80 6.57 20.85
N GLY A 98 11.44 6.61 19.68
CA GLY A 98 12.54 7.53 19.39
C GLY A 98 12.14 8.99 19.54
N THR A 99 11.00 9.38 18.99
CA THR A 99 10.49 10.77 19.09
C THR A 99 10.06 11.14 20.51
N MET A 100 9.48 10.20 21.27
CA MET A 100 9.16 10.42 22.69
C MET A 100 10.42 10.67 23.53
N LYS A 101 11.50 9.92 23.31
CA LYS A 101 12.80 10.14 23.96
C LYS A 101 13.38 11.50 23.56
N LEU A 102 13.37 11.80 22.26
CA LEU A 102 13.94 13.02 21.71
C LEU A 102 13.23 14.29 22.24
N THR A 103 11.91 14.23 22.39
CA THR A 103 11.08 15.33 22.89
C THR A 103 10.94 15.32 24.42
N LYS A 104 11.61 14.39 25.11
CA LYS A 104 11.59 14.22 26.59
C LYS A 104 10.18 14.07 27.17
N LYS A 105 9.23 13.57 26.37
CA LYS A 105 7.85 13.31 26.78
C LYS A 105 7.70 11.98 27.53
N TYR A 106 8.69 11.11 27.46
CA TYR A 106 8.73 9.82 28.15
C TYR A 106 10.15 9.53 28.64
N ILE A 107 10.31 9.28 29.95
CA ILE A 107 11.57 8.91 30.60
C ILE A 107 11.36 7.54 31.26
N PRO A 108 11.54 6.42 30.53
CA PRO A 108 11.48 5.11 31.17
C PRO A 108 12.67 4.94 32.12
N GLN A 109 12.40 4.45 33.33
CA GLN A 109 13.44 4.08 34.29
C GLN A 109 14.24 2.88 33.75
N GLY A 110 15.57 3.00 33.74
CA GLY A 110 16.48 1.89 33.39
C GLY A 110 16.90 1.77 31.92
N GLU A 111 16.50 2.68 31.03
CA GLU A 111 17.00 2.69 29.65
C GLU A 111 18.29 3.50 29.49
N VAL A 112 19.16 3.06 28.58
CA VAL A 112 20.35 3.80 28.15
C VAL A 112 19.94 4.99 27.29
N TYR A 113 20.33 6.19 27.69
CA TYR A 113 20.10 7.41 26.93
C TYR A 113 21.30 7.70 26.03
N PHE A 114 21.01 7.93 24.76
CA PHE A 114 21.96 8.59 23.87
C PHE A 114 21.80 10.11 24.01
N ASN A 115 22.83 10.87 23.64
CA ASN A 115 22.68 12.33 23.54
C ASN A 115 21.65 12.70 22.44
N ASP A 116 21.18 13.95 22.46
CA ASP A 116 20.13 14.41 21.55
C ASP A 116 20.54 14.23 20.07
N ALA A 117 21.81 14.45 19.72
CA ALA A 117 22.31 14.28 18.36
C ALA A 117 22.21 12.83 17.86
N ALA A 118 22.63 11.86 18.69
CA ALA A 118 22.52 10.45 18.37
C ALA A 118 21.04 9.99 18.35
N THR A 119 20.20 10.51 19.24
CA THR A 119 18.76 10.23 19.23
C THR A 119 18.09 10.77 17.95
N ARG A 120 18.46 11.97 17.49
CA ARG A 120 17.98 12.54 16.21
C ARG A 120 18.39 11.67 15.02
N ALA A 121 19.63 11.20 14.99
CA ALA A 121 20.13 10.30 13.95
C ALA A 121 19.34 8.98 13.93
N MET A 122 19.07 8.38 15.09
CA MET A 122 18.26 7.16 15.18
C MET A 122 16.86 7.39 14.60
N VAL A 123 16.17 8.45 15.04
CA VAL A 123 14.83 8.80 14.53
C VAL A 123 14.86 9.00 13.01
N TYR A 124 15.88 9.69 12.49
CA TYR A 124 16.07 9.90 11.06
C TYR A 124 16.14 8.58 10.28
N PHE A 125 17.03 7.67 10.71
CA PHE A 125 17.23 6.40 10.03
C PHE A 125 16.01 5.49 10.14
N THR A 126 15.27 5.57 11.24
CA THR A 126 13.99 4.86 11.37
C THR A 126 12.96 5.38 10.36
N VAL A 127 12.85 6.70 10.16
CA VAL A 127 11.96 7.27 9.12
C VAL A 127 12.41 6.87 7.71
N LYS A 128 13.71 6.83 7.43
CA LYS A 128 14.23 6.33 6.14
C LYS A 128 13.88 4.86 5.90
N ARG A 129 13.95 4.01 6.94
CA ARG A 129 13.52 2.61 6.86
C ARG A 129 12.01 2.49 6.60
N LEU A 130 11.20 3.30 7.27
CA LEU A 130 9.75 3.39 7.02
C LEU A 130 9.43 3.77 5.58
N ASP A 131 10.08 4.81 5.06
CA ASP A 131 9.83 5.33 3.72
C ASP A 131 10.25 4.33 2.63
N LYS A 132 11.38 3.64 2.83
CA LYS A 132 11.79 2.55 1.94
C LYS A 132 10.75 1.43 1.91
N LEU A 133 10.36 0.92 3.07
CA LEU A 133 9.39 -0.16 3.15
C LEU A 133 8.01 0.26 2.62
N PHE A 134 7.59 1.50 2.87
CA PHE A 134 6.38 2.07 2.29
C PHE A 134 6.44 2.04 0.76
N THR A 135 7.55 2.48 0.17
CA THR A 135 7.73 2.51 -1.29
C THR A 135 7.62 1.11 -1.87
N GLU A 136 8.31 0.12 -1.27
CA GLU A 136 8.23 -1.28 -1.70
C GLU A 136 6.79 -1.83 -1.63
N ILE A 137 6.03 -1.48 -0.58
CA ILE A 137 4.62 -1.88 -0.49
C ILE A 137 3.79 -1.21 -1.58
N MET A 138 3.95 0.10 -1.77
CA MET A 138 3.16 0.85 -2.75
C MET A 138 3.44 0.41 -4.19
N ASP A 139 4.69 0.06 -4.52
CA ASP A 139 5.05 -0.49 -5.83
C ASP A 139 4.31 -1.81 -6.11
N LEU A 140 4.22 -2.69 -5.10
CA LEU A 140 3.44 -3.93 -5.20
C LEU A 140 1.94 -3.68 -5.36
N VAL A 141 1.38 -2.74 -4.58
CA VAL A 141 -0.03 -2.33 -4.66
C VAL A 141 -0.33 -1.80 -6.06
N GLU A 142 0.51 -0.92 -6.59
CA GLU A 142 0.33 -0.33 -7.93
C GLU A 142 0.39 -1.39 -9.03
N SER A 143 1.34 -2.33 -8.93
CA SER A 143 1.43 -3.45 -9.87
C SER A 143 0.15 -4.31 -9.86
N LEU A 144 -0.38 -4.64 -8.69
CA LEU A 144 -1.62 -5.41 -8.56
C LEU A 144 -2.82 -4.68 -9.15
N ASN A 145 -2.99 -3.40 -8.81
CA ASN A 145 -4.10 -2.59 -9.29
C ASN A 145 -4.06 -2.48 -10.82
N ASN A 146 -2.88 -2.25 -11.40
CA ASN A 146 -2.70 -2.15 -12.84
C ASN A 146 -3.07 -3.44 -13.58
N GLU A 147 -2.77 -4.61 -13.02
CA GLU A 147 -3.17 -5.88 -13.59
C GLU A 147 -4.68 -6.15 -13.40
N TRP A 148 -5.23 -5.80 -12.23
CA TRP A 148 -6.65 -5.97 -11.93
C TRP A 148 -7.53 -5.16 -12.87
N GLU A 149 -7.21 -3.89 -13.10
CA GLU A 149 -7.94 -3.03 -14.03
C GLU A 149 -7.92 -3.58 -15.46
N LYS A 150 -6.76 -4.09 -15.93
CA LYS A 150 -6.65 -4.73 -17.25
C LYS A 150 -7.57 -5.96 -17.35
N LEU A 151 -7.61 -6.78 -16.30
CA LEU A 151 -8.45 -7.97 -16.28
C LEU A 151 -9.93 -7.61 -16.28
N LYS A 152 -10.37 -6.64 -15.47
CA LYS A 152 -11.75 -6.15 -15.48
C LYS A 152 -12.19 -5.69 -16.87
N VAL A 153 -11.38 -4.86 -17.54
CA VAL A 153 -11.66 -4.40 -18.91
C VAL A 153 -11.77 -5.56 -19.89
N TYR A 154 -10.85 -6.53 -19.82
CA TYR A 154 -10.88 -7.71 -20.69
C TYR A 154 -12.18 -8.50 -20.54
N VAL A 155 -12.59 -8.75 -19.30
CA VAL A 155 -13.81 -9.51 -19.04
C VAL A 155 -15.06 -8.73 -19.45
N THR A 156 -15.15 -7.42 -19.15
CA THR A 156 -16.29 -6.58 -19.58
C THR A 156 -16.43 -6.51 -21.11
N ARG A 157 -15.32 -6.45 -21.85
CA ARG A 157 -15.35 -6.49 -23.32
C ARG A 157 -15.80 -7.85 -23.85
N GLY A 158 -15.31 -8.93 -23.25
CA GLY A 158 -15.74 -10.30 -23.59
C GLY A 158 -17.25 -10.51 -23.41
N VAL A 159 -17.85 -9.97 -22.34
CA VAL A 159 -19.33 -10.00 -22.15
C VAL A 159 -20.04 -9.26 -23.28
N SER A 160 -19.58 -8.04 -23.60
CA SER A 160 -20.25 -7.16 -24.58
C SER A 160 -20.27 -7.79 -25.98
N GLU A 161 -19.21 -8.51 -26.36
CA GLU A 161 -19.11 -9.21 -27.65
C GLU A 161 -19.99 -10.48 -27.70
N MET A 162 -20.14 -11.21 -26.58
CA MET A 162 -21.02 -12.39 -26.48
C MET A 162 -22.50 -12.00 -26.47
N ASP A 163 -22.87 -10.90 -25.81
CA ASP A 163 -24.26 -10.39 -25.81
C ASP A 163 -24.69 -9.90 -27.19
N HIS A 164 -23.79 -9.29 -27.97
CA HIS A 164 -24.06 -8.88 -29.36
C HIS A 164 -24.22 -10.06 -30.31
N GLN A 165 -23.46 -11.15 -30.15
CA GLN A 165 -23.64 -12.36 -30.96
C GLN A 165 -24.98 -13.06 -30.66
N SER A 166 -25.40 -13.06 -29.39
CA SER A 166 -26.65 -13.70 -28.95
C SER A 166 -27.92 -13.00 -29.46
N THR A 167 -27.83 -11.70 -29.80
CA THR A 167 -28.98 -10.95 -30.34
C THR A 167 -29.17 -11.11 -31.85
N THR A 168 -28.14 -11.51 -32.59
CA THR A 168 -28.19 -11.67 -34.07
C THR A 168 -28.80 -12.98 -34.58
N VAL A 169 -28.98 -14.00 -33.73
CA VAL A 169 -29.41 -15.34 -34.19
C VAL A 169 -30.93 -15.53 -34.23
N ASN A 170 -31.74 -14.58 -33.74
CA ASN A 170 -33.21 -14.72 -33.66
C ASN A 170 -34.03 -14.04 -34.78
N LYS A 171 -33.42 -13.70 -35.92
CA LYS A 171 -34.15 -13.10 -37.06
C LYS A 171 -33.85 -13.78 -38.39
N THR A 172 -34.23 -15.04 -38.54
CA THR A 172 -34.72 -15.61 -39.83
C THR A 172 -35.18 -17.04 -39.62
N ILE A 173 -36.48 -17.23 -39.38
CA ILE A 173 -37.18 -18.42 -39.86
C ILE A 173 -38.37 -17.88 -40.66
N PRO A 174 -38.31 -17.88 -42.01
CA PRO A 174 -39.48 -17.66 -42.81
C PRO A 174 -40.37 -18.92 -42.77
N VAL A 175 -41.67 -18.64 -42.73
CA VAL A 175 -42.83 -19.56 -42.75
C VAL A 175 -42.75 -20.60 -43.86
#